data_AF-A0A6V7M5I2-F1
#
_entry.id   AF-A0A6V7M5I2-F1
#
_cell.length_a   1.000
_cell.length_b   1.000
_cell.length_c   1.000
_cell.angle_alpha   90.00
_cell.angle_beta   90.00
_cell.angle_gamma   90.00
#
_symmetry.space_group_name_H-M   'P 1'
#
loop_
_entity.id
_entity.type
_entity.pdbx_description
1 polymer ?
#
loop_
_entity_poly.entity_id
_entity_poly.type
_entity_poly.pdbx_seq_one_letter_code
_entity_poly.pdbx_strand_id
1 'polypeptide(L)' 'SLTQAVMILVNAVYFKGQWKKKFEESLTLPKPFYTGETNTKDVPMMYQTNTFNYGTLPDLDAVFVELPYE' A
#
# COMPACT_ATOMS: atom_id res chain seq x y z
N SER A 1 -0.30 -4.92 36.55
CA SER A 1 -1.50 -4.11 36.82
C SER A 1 -1.15 -2.66 36.60
N LEU A 2 -1.90 -1.93 35.77
CA LEU A 2 -1.71 -0.48 35.58
C LEU A 2 -2.24 0.34 36.77
N THR A 3 -2.68 -0.31 37.85
CA THR A 3 -3.38 0.28 39.00
C THR A 3 -2.59 1.30 39.81
N GLN A 4 -1.30 1.48 39.55
CA GLN A 4 -0.48 2.52 40.19
C GLN A 4 -0.02 3.62 39.21
N ALA A 5 -0.45 3.56 37.94
CA ALA A 5 -0.07 4.58 36.96
C ALA A 5 -0.80 5.89 37.26
N VAL A 6 -0.04 6.99 37.39
CA VAL A 6 -0.58 8.34 37.61
C VAL A 6 -1.07 8.97 36.28
N MET A 7 -0.51 8.56 35.14
CA MET A 7 -0.98 8.94 33.80
C MET A 7 -0.56 7.90 32.74
N ILE A 8 -1.41 7.71 31.73
CA ILE A 8 -1.11 6.93 30.52
C ILE A 8 -1.58 7.75 29.32
N LEU A 9 -0.72 7.89 28.30
CA LEU A 9 -1.07 8.46 27.01
C LEU A 9 -0.91 7.38 25.93
N VAL A 10 -1.99 7.07 25.22
CA VAL A 10 -2.02 6.12 24.11
C VAL A 10 -2.54 6.83 22.88
N ASN A 11 -1.89 6.60 21.73
CA ASN A 11 -2.39 6.98 20.42
C ASN A 11 -2.56 5.71 19.58
N ALA A 12 -3.70 5.59 18.90
CA ALA A 12 -3.99 4.50 17.98
C ALA A 12 -4.49 5.09 16.67
N VAL A 13 -3.85 4.71 15.56
CA VAL A 13 -4.27 5.11 14.21
C VAL A 13 -4.73 3.85 13.49
N TYR A 14 -5.99 3.84 13.07
CA TYR A 14 -6.58 2.75 12.30
C TYR A 14 -7.11 3.31 10.99
N PHE A 15 -6.70 2.69 9.88
CA PHE A 15 -7.14 3.07 8.55
C PHE A 15 -7.63 1.85 7.78
N LYS A 16 -8.85 1.93 7.28
CA LYS A 16 -9.47 0.93 6.39
C LYS A 16 -10.24 1.66 5.29
N GLY A 17 -9.52 2.16 4.30
CA GLY A 17 -10.10 2.81 3.14
C GLY A 17 -10.51 1.81 2.05
N GLN A 18 -11.63 2.08 1.38
CA GLN A 18 -11.97 1.43 0.12
C GLN A 18 -11.41 2.25 -1.03
N TRP A 19 -10.77 1.61 -2.00
CA TRP A 19 -10.31 2.31 -3.20
C TRP A 19 -11.51 2.86 -3.97
N LYS A 20 -11.42 4.11 -4.42
CA LYS A 20 -12.43 4.73 -5.31
C LYS A 20 -12.58 3.98 -6.64
N LYS A 21 -11.48 3.37 -7.10
CA LYS A 21 -11.44 2.46 -8.25
C LYS A 21 -10.91 1.10 -7.77
N LYS A 22 -11.84 0.18 -7.51
CA LYS A 22 -11.54 -1.13 -6.91
C LYS A 22 -10.78 -2.03 -7.89
N PHE A 23 -9.92 -2.87 -7.35
CA PHE A 23 -9.26 -3.94 -8.10
C PHE A 23 -10.21 -5.14 -8.20
N GLU A 24 -10.25 -5.78 -9.36
CA GLU A 24 -10.99 -7.03 -9.55
C GLU A 24 -10.19 -8.19 -8.92
N GLU A 25 -10.75 -8.84 -7.90
CA GLU A 25 -10.06 -9.92 -7.17
C GLU A 25 -9.66 -11.08 -8.09
N SER A 26 -10.48 -11.37 -9.11
CA SER A 26 -10.22 -12.42 -10.11
C SER A 26 -8.98 -12.17 -10.97
N LEU A 27 -8.48 -10.94 -11.01
CA LEU A 27 -7.26 -10.56 -11.72
C LEU A 27 -6.01 -10.56 -10.82
N THR A 28 -6.16 -10.92 -9.54
CA THR A 28 -5.04 -11.04 -8.61
C THR A 28 -4.33 -12.36 -8.83
N LEU A 29 -3.06 -12.32 -9.22
CA LEU A 29 -2.27 -13.51 -9.58
C LEU A 29 -0.89 -13.48 -8.91
N PRO A 30 -0.29 -14.65 -8.61
CA PRO A 30 1.10 -14.72 -8.16
C PRO A 30 2.04 -14.09 -9.18
N LYS A 31 2.85 -13.11 -8.75
CA LYS A 31 3.88 -12.45 -9.56
C LYS A 31 5.14 -12.20 -8.72
N PRO A 32 6.33 -12.21 -9.34
CA PRO A 32 7.57 -11.91 -8.65
C PRO A 32 7.60 -10.46 -8.15
N PHE A 33 7.97 -10.28 -6.89
CA PHE A 33 8.29 -9.00 -6.27
C PHE A 33 9.74 -9.00 -5.79
N TYR A 34 10.51 -8.00 -6.21
CA TYR A 34 11.94 -7.87 -5.91
C TYR A 34 12.11 -7.16 -4.56
N THR A 35 12.62 -7.86 -3.54
CA THR A 35 12.87 -7.30 -2.20
C THR A 35 14.33 -6.84 -2.01
N GLY A 36 15.16 -7.04 -3.03
CA GLY A 36 16.53 -6.58 -3.14
C GLY A 36 17.08 -6.94 -4.53
N GLU A 37 18.34 -6.65 -4.80
CA GLU A 37 18.94 -6.86 -6.12
C GLU A 37 18.89 -8.32 -6.59
N THR A 38 19.01 -9.27 -5.67
CA THR A 38 19.04 -10.71 -5.97
C THR A 38 17.87 -11.50 -5.36
N ASN A 39 17.07 -10.87 -4.51
CA ASN A 39 16.01 -11.54 -3.75
C ASN A 39 14.65 -11.25 -4.38
N THR A 40 13.90 -12.31 -4.68
CA THR A 40 12.54 -12.23 -5.25
C THR A 40 11.61 -13.16 -4.50
N LYS A 41 10.34 -12.74 -4.37
CA LYS A 41 9.27 -13.57 -3.81
C LYS A 41 8.00 -13.40 -4.63
N ASP A 42 7.30 -14.49 -4.92
CA ASP A 42 5.97 -14.40 -5.52
C ASP A 42 4.96 -13.88 -4.50
N VAL A 43 4.23 -12.84 -4.89
CA VAL A 43 3.17 -12.20 -4.10
C VAL A 43 1.86 -12.20 -4.88
N PRO A 44 0.69 -12.22 -4.21
CA PRO A 44 -0.59 -12.01 -4.87
C PRO A 44 -0.68 -10.56 -5.40
N MET A 45 -0.35 -10.36 -6.67
CA MET A 45 -0.30 -9.05 -7.30
C MET A 45 -1.66 -8.69 -7.89
N MET A 46 -2.25 -7.59 -7.42
CA MET A 46 -3.51 -7.07 -7.95
C MET A 46 -3.29 -6.41 -9.32
N TYR A 47 -4.34 -6.37 -10.15
CA TYR A 47 -4.27 -5.76 -11.47
C TYR A 47 -5.54 -4.96 -11.79
N GLN A 48 -5.36 -3.79 -12.39
CA GLN A 48 -6.45 -3.03 -13.02
C GLN A 48 -5.89 -2.10 -14.10
N THR A 49 -6.76 -1.62 -14.98
CA THR A 49 -6.43 -0.58 -15.96
C THR A 49 -7.48 0.53 -15.86
N ASN A 50 -7.04 1.74 -15.53
CA ASN A 50 -7.94 2.89 -15.37
C ASN A 50 -7.14 4.20 -15.51
N THR A 51 -7.86 5.33 -15.58
CA THR A 51 -7.22 6.66 -15.57
C THR A 51 -6.79 7.03 -14.15
N PHE A 52 -5.50 7.26 -13.95
CA PHE A 52 -4.90 7.71 -12.69
C PHE A 52 -4.02 8.93 -12.93
N ASN A 53 -3.82 9.74 -11.89
CA ASN A 53 -2.71 10.69 -11.88
C ASN A 53 -1.44 9.89 -11.61
N TYR A 54 -0.45 10.03 -12.49
CA TYR A 54 0.84 9.38 -12.38
C TYR A 54 1.91 10.25 -13.04
N GLY A 55 3.18 10.00 -12.72
CA GLY A 55 4.28 10.73 -13.32
C GLY A 55 5.63 10.26 -12.80
N THR A 56 6.69 10.94 -13.22
CA THR A 56 8.06 10.66 -12.80
C THR A 56 8.53 11.70 -11.77
N LEU A 57 9.42 11.28 -10.88
CA LEU A 57 10.13 12.09 -9.90
C LEU A 57 11.63 11.94 -10.17
N PRO A 58 12.20 12.72 -11.12
CA PRO A 58 13.57 12.52 -11.59
C PRO A 58 14.61 12.67 -10.48
N ASP A 59 14.41 13.63 -9.57
CA ASP A 59 15.32 13.89 -8.45
C ASP A 59 15.41 12.71 -7.46
N LEU A 60 14.45 11.78 -7.52
CA LEU A 60 14.37 10.59 -6.67
C LEU A 60 14.58 9.28 -7.45
N ASP A 61 14.81 9.36 -8.77
CA ASP A 61 14.80 8.19 -9.68
C ASP A 61 13.55 7.30 -9.46
N ALA A 62 12.37 7.91 -9.39
CA ALA A 62 11.14 7.24 -9.01
C ALA A 62 9.95 7.56 -9.93
N VAL A 63 8.91 6.72 -9.86
CA VAL A 63 7.60 6.92 -10.49
C VAL A 63 6.55 6.98 -9.39
N PHE A 64 5.57 7.88 -9.52
CA PHE A 64 4.42 7.95 -8.62
C PHE A 64 3.11 7.62 -9.34
N VAL A 65 2.14 7.15 -8.56
CA VAL A 65 0.74 6.97 -8.97
C VAL A 65 -0.17 7.30 -7.79
N GLU A 66 -1.26 8.01 -8.04
CA GLU A 66 -2.27 8.32 -7.03
C GLU A 66 -3.41 7.30 -7.07
N LEU A 67 -3.65 6.64 -5.94
CA LEU A 67 -4.77 5.72 -5.76
C LEU A 67 -5.73 6.30 -4.72
N PRO A 68 -6.78 7.05 -5.13
CA PRO A 68 -7.70 7.66 -4.19
C PRO A 68 -8.60 6.62 -3.50
N TYR A 69 -8.91 6.89 -2.24
CA TYR A 69 -9.96 6.21 -1.50
C TYR A 69 -11.33 6.86 -1.76
N GLU A 70 -12.41 6.14 -1.46
CA GLU A 70 -13.77 6.70 -1.36
C GLU A 70 -13.92 7.64 -0.16
#